data_AF-A0A0Q5AWJ6-F1
#
_entry.id   AF-A0A0Q5AWJ6-F1
#
_cell.length_a   1.000
_cell.length_b   1.000
_cell.length_c   1.000
_cell.angle_alpha   90.00
_cell.angle_beta   90.00
_cell.angle_gamma   90.00
#
_symmetry.space_group_name_H-M   'P 1'
#
loop_
_entity.id
_entity.type
_entity.pdbx_description
1 polymer ?
#
loop_
_entity_poly.entity_id
_entity_poly.type
_entity_poly.pdbx_seq_one_letter_code
_entity_poly.pdbx_strand_id
1 'polypeptide(L)' 'MQRSAGEIAGTFVVVVAAIGLLVAAFAFGAGHDIAFVGVITAFAVGVTGIGVHIAGRESRFRRDKR' A
#
# COMPACT_ATOMS: atom_id res chain seq x y z
N MET A 1 -3.77 22.91 -3.89
CA MET A 1 -2.77 21.91 -4.38
C MET A 1 -3.51 20.63 -4.74
N GLN A 2 -3.59 20.27 -6.02
CA GLN A 2 -4.16 18.98 -6.45
C GLN A 2 -3.17 17.84 -6.16
N ARG A 3 -3.65 16.73 -5.58
CA ARG A 3 -2.84 15.51 -5.40
C ARG A 3 -2.58 14.86 -6.75
N SER A 4 -1.38 14.32 -6.96
CA SER A 4 -1.09 13.55 -8.17
C SER A 4 -1.82 12.21 -8.15
N ALA A 5 -2.14 11.67 -9.33
CA ALA A 5 -2.79 10.37 -9.44
C ALA A 5 -2.00 9.25 -8.73
N GLY A 6 -0.66 9.34 -8.74
CA GLY A 6 0.21 8.40 -8.02
C GLY A 6 0.11 8.52 -6.50
N GLU A 7 -0.06 9.73 -5.96
CA GLU A 7 -0.30 9.90 -4.51
C GLU A 7 -1.64 9.26 -4.10
N ILE A 8 -2.70 9.44 -4.90
CA ILE A 8 -4.03 8.89 -4.61
C ILE A 8 -4.01 7.36 -4.73
N ALA A 9 -3.52 6.82 -5.85
CA ALA A 9 -3.43 5.38 -6.06
C ALA A 9 -2.57 4.71 -5.00
N GLY A 10 -1.40 5.27 -4.68
CA GLY A 10 -0.54 4.76 -3.61
C GLY A 10 -1.22 4.75 -2.25
N THR A 11 -1.98 5.80 -1.92
CA THR A 11 -2.76 5.85 -0.66
C THR A 11 -3.80 4.73 -0.61
N PHE A 12 -4.54 4.53 -1.70
CA PHE A 12 -5.57 3.50 -1.77
C PHE A 12 -4.98 2.10 -1.62
N VAL A 13 -3.86 1.82 -2.30
CA VAL A 13 -3.14 0.55 -2.18
C VAL A 13 -2.69 0.30 -0.75
N VAL A 14 -2.13 1.32 -0.06
CA VAL A 14 -1.72 1.20 1.34
C VAL A 14 -2.90 0.88 2.26
N VAL A 15 -4.03 1.56 2.08
CA VAL A 15 -5.23 1.34 2.91
C VAL A 15 -5.76 -0.09 2.72
N VAL A 16 -5.90 -0.54 1.48
CA VAL A 16 -6.38 -1.90 1.18
C VAL A 16 -5.41 -2.95 1.70
N ALA A 17 -4.10 -2.73 1.53
CA ALA A 17 -3.06 -3.62 2.05
C ALA A 17 -3.09 -3.71 3.58
N ALA A 18 -3.29 -2.59 4.29
CA ALA A 18 -3.39 -2.59 5.74
C ALA A 18 -4.61 -3.39 6.24
N ILE A 19 -5.77 -3.24 5.59
CA ILE A 19 -6.97 -4.02 5.90
C ILE A 19 -6.70 -5.51 5.65
N GLY A 20 -6.15 -5.84 4.48
CA GLY A 20 -5.79 -7.22 4.13
C GLY A 20 -4.79 -7.84 5.10
N LEU A 21 -3.81 -7.06 5.56
CA LEU A 21 -2.81 -7.48 6.53
C LEU A 21 -3.44 -7.84 7.87
N LEU A 22 -4.35 -7.01 8.38
CA LEU A 22 -5.08 -7.29 9.62
C LEU A 22 -5.90 -8.58 9.47
N VAL A 23 -6.69 -8.70 8.40
CA VAL A 23 -7.53 -9.88 8.15
C VAL A 23 -6.67 -11.15 8.07
N ALA A 24 -5.57 -11.12 7.31
CA ALA A 24 -4.69 -12.26 7.16
C ALA A 24 -3.99 -12.63 8.47
N ALA A 25 -3.56 -11.64 9.27
CA ALA A 25 -2.92 -11.87 10.56
C ALA A 25 -3.88 -12.53 11.57
N PHE A 26 -5.12 -12.07 11.64
CA PHE A 26 -6.15 -12.69 12.48
C PHE A 26 -6.49 -14.11 12.02
N ALA A 27 -6.61 -14.33 10.71
CA ALA A 27 -6.89 -15.66 10.17
C ALA A 27 -5.75 -16.66 10.47
N PHE A 28 -4.49 -16.22 10.33
CA PHE A 28 -3.33 -17.03 10.68
C PHE A 28 -3.30 -17.35 12.18
N GLY A 29 -3.55 -16.35 13.03
CA GLY A 29 -3.67 -16.56 14.49
C GLY A 29 -4.82 -17.50 14.89
N ALA A 30 -5.85 -17.64 14.06
CA ALA A 30 -6.95 -18.58 14.23
C ALA A 30 -6.66 -20.00 13.66
N GLY A 31 -5.42 -20.28 13.24
CA GLY A 31 -5.00 -21.60 12.76
C GLY A 31 -5.19 -21.86 11.26
N HIS A 32 -5.48 -20.83 10.46
CA HIS A 32 -5.50 -20.97 9.00
C HIS A 32 -4.10 -20.71 8.44
N ASP A 33 -3.26 -21.74 8.39
CA ASP A 33 -1.84 -21.61 8.04
C ASP A 33 -1.60 -20.96 6.67
N ILE A 34 -2.48 -21.19 5.70
CA ILE A 34 -2.40 -20.58 4.36
C ILE A 34 -2.50 -19.04 4.41
N ALA A 35 -3.09 -18.48 5.47
CA ALA A 35 -3.20 -17.04 5.65
C ALA A 35 -1.85 -16.35 5.90
N PHE A 36 -0.80 -17.11 6.28
CA PHE A 36 0.56 -16.57 6.37
C PHE A 36 1.05 -15.99 5.05
N VAL A 37 0.73 -16.64 3.92
CA VAL A 37 1.04 -16.12 2.57
C VAL A 37 0.27 -14.81 2.34
N GLY A 38 -0.95 -14.72 2.84
CA GLY A 38 -1.75 -13.49 2.84
C GLY A 38 -1.08 -12.35 3.59
N VAL A 39 -0.48 -12.62 4.76
CA VAL A 39 0.27 -11.62 5.55
C VAL A 39 1.46 -11.08 4.74
N ILE A 40 2.28 -11.97 4.17
CA ILE A 40 3.44 -11.58 3.35
C ILE A 40 3.00 -10.76 2.14
N THR A 41 1.95 -11.22 1.46
CA THR A 41 1.42 -10.56 0.25
C THR A 41 0.89 -9.17 0.58
N ALA A 42 0.07 -9.04 1.63
CA ALA A 42 -0.48 -7.78 2.07
C ALA A 42 0.62 -6.79 2.47
N PHE A 43 1.65 -7.25 3.19
CA PHE A 43 2.81 -6.42 3.53
C PHE A 43 3.55 -5.92 2.29
N ALA A 44 3.87 -6.81 1.35
CA ALA A 44 4.58 -6.44 0.11
C ALA A 44 3.78 -5.44 -0.75
N VAL A 45 2.46 -5.64 -0.86
CA VAL A 45 1.56 -4.70 -1.56
C VAL A 45 1.52 -3.35 -0.84
N GLY A 46 1.49 -3.34 0.49
CA GLY A 46 1.54 -2.12 1.29
C GLY A 46 2.81 -1.31 1.06
N VAL A 47 3.98 -1.95 1.13
CA VAL A 47 5.27 -1.31 0.85
C VAL A 47 5.32 -0.77 -0.58
N THR A 48 4.80 -1.52 -1.55
CA THR A 48 4.69 -1.08 -2.95
C THR A 48 3.81 0.16 -3.07
N GLY A 49 2.66 0.20 -2.39
CA GLY A 49 1.77 1.36 -2.36
C GLY A 49 2.43 2.63 -1.80
N ILE A 50 3.27 2.48 -0.76
CA ILE A 50 4.07 3.59 -0.22
C ILE A 50 5.03 4.11 -1.28
N GLY A 51 5.73 3.22 -1.98
CA GLY A 51 6.65 3.59 -3.08
C GLY A 51 5.93 4.37 -4.18
N VAL A 52 4.77 3.90 -4.62
CA VAL A 52 3.93 4.59 -5.62
C VAL A 52 3.49 5.96 -5.12
N HIS A 53 3.10 6.08 -3.86
CA HIS A 53 2.70 7.36 -3.27
C HIS A 53 3.85 8.37 -3.30
N ILE A 54 5.04 7.97 -2.86
CA ILE A 54 6.22 8.83 -2.80
C ILE A 54 6.67 9.23 -4.21
N ALA A 55 6.72 8.28 -5.16
CA ALA A 55 7.05 8.56 -6.55
C ALA A 55 6.04 9.53 -7.20
N GLY A 56 4.76 9.37 -6.89
CA GLY A 56 3.69 10.29 -7.29
C GLY A 56 3.90 11.70 -6.74
N ARG A 57 4.35 11.83 -5.48
CA ARG A 57 4.62 13.12 -4.84
C ARG A 57 5.85 13.80 -5.46
N GLU A 58 6.90 13.04 -5.68
CA GLU A 58 8.16 13.53 -6.26
C GLU A 58 7.98 13.99 -7.72
N SER A 59 7.24 13.24 -8.53
CA SER A 59 6.93 13.62 -9.91
C SER A 59 6.13 14.93 -10.00
N ARG A 60 5.19 15.18 -9.07
CA ARG A 60 4.50 16.48 -8.97
C ARG A 60 5.48 17.60 -8.65
N PHE A 61 6.34 17.43 -7.65
CA PHE A 61 7.31 18.46 -7.31
C PHE A 61 8.29 18.78 -8.44
N ARG A 62 8.67 17.79 -9.25
CA ARG A 62 9.50 18.02 -10.45
C ARG A 62 8.78 18.80 -11.53
N ARG A 63 7.46 18.65 -11.65
CA ARG A 63 6.61 19.42 -12.56
C ARG A 63 6.41 20.85 -12.07
N ASP A 64 6.12 21.03 -10.78
CA ASP A 64 5.88 22.35 -10.18
C ASP A 64 7.13 23.24 -10.15
N LYS A 65 8.34 22.64 -10.23
CA LYS A 65 9.63 23.35 -10.32
C LYS A 65 10.06 23.72 -11.75
N ARG A 66 9.34 23.24 -12.78
CA ARG A 66 9.54 23.61 -14.18
C ARG A 66 8.59 24.74 -14.56
#